data_AF-A0A2J8GIB4-F1
#
_entry.id   AF-A0A2J8GIB4-F1
#
_cell.length_a   1.000
_cell.length_b   1.000
_cell.length_c   1.000
_cell.angle_alpha   90.00
_cell.angle_beta   90.00
_cell.angle_gamma   90.00
#
_symmetry.space_group_name_H-M   'P 1'
#
loop_
_entity.id
_entity.type
_entity.pdbx_description
1 polymer ?
#
loop_
_entity_poly.entity_id
_entity_poly.type
_entity_poly.pdbx_seq_one_letter_code
_entity_poly.pdbx_strand_id
1 'polypeptide(L)'
;MPAVSEAAPWGLLQLVLWSAVLAAAVACTVFIVRHHLKTSDGDSPDLLFWDLFGGAVVIAPALLIPAVASPSAGLALVAVAGVSGLAAYRSSPAVLTWYETRRRRRVDGPLCRAAAVVHEEIVGRWARYELDPALAISYPDLADVARPETADFVKALREAESLKAAWDSGYPHAVDRLGQALDRAETAAGVPASLRPAPISQPARFTGTAQRR
;
A
#
# COMPACT_ATOMS: atom_id res chain seq x y z
N MET A 1 21.78 -4.38 64.42
CA MET A 1 22.19 -5.35 63.37
C MET A 1 21.15 -5.27 62.25
N PRO A 2 21.59 -5.12 61.00
CA PRO A 2 21.15 -4.03 60.13
C PRO A 2 20.08 -4.41 59.08
N ALA A 3 19.37 -3.36 58.66
CA ALA A 3 18.61 -3.14 57.42
C ALA A 3 18.48 -4.30 56.42
N VAL A 4 17.29 -4.92 56.37
CA VAL A 4 16.83 -5.77 55.25
C VAL A 4 15.93 -4.98 54.28
N SER A 5 15.90 -3.64 54.38
CA SER A 5 14.92 -2.83 53.64
C SER A 5 15.46 -2.12 52.40
N GLU A 6 16.74 -2.21 52.06
CA GLU A 6 17.30 -1.51 50.88
C GLU A 6 17.42 -2.36 49.61
N ALA A 7 17.19 -3.68 49.68
CA ALA A 7 17.26 -4.57 48.50
C ALA A 7 15.92 -4.74 47.75
N ALA A 8 14.81 -4.28 48.32
CA ALA A 8 13.46 -4.46 47.77
C ALA A 8 13.14 -3.72 46.46
N PRO A 9 13.57 -2.46 46.22
CA PRO A 9 13.20 -1.76 45.00
C PRO A 9 13.89 -2.36 43.76
N TRP A 10 15.07 -2.95 43.94
CA TRP A 10 15.84 -3.54 42.83
C TRP A 10 15.17 -4.80 42.28
N GLY A 11 14.65 -5.67 43.16
CA GLY A 11 13.92 -6.88 42.74
C GLY A 11 12.59 -6.57 42.03
N LEU A 12 11.86 -5.57 42.51
CA LEU A 12 10.61 -5.11 41.88
C LEU A 12 10.86 -4.45 40.52
N LEU A 13 11.83 -3.55 40.42
CA LEU A 13 12.23 -2.93 39.16
C LEU A 13 12.74 -3.97 38.16
N GLN A 14 13.49 -4.96 38.63
CA GLN A 14 13.93 -6.08 37.82
C GLN A 14 12.74 -6.87 37.27
N LEU A 15 11.77 -7.27 38.10
CA LEU A 15 10.56 -7.97 37.63
C LEU A 15 9.75 -7.15 36.63
N VAL A 16 9.61 -5.84 36.84
CA VAL A 16 8.95 -4.93 35.89
C VAL A 16 9.72 -4.86 34.57
N LEU A 17 11.04 -4.74 34.60
CA LEU A 17 11.88 -4.72 33.40
C LEU A 17 11.77 -6.04 32.63
N TRP A 18 11.88 -7.19 33.32
CA TRP A 18 11.77 -8.52 32.71
C TRP A 18 10.37 -8.79 32.13
N SER A 19 9.31 -8.37 32.82
CA SER A 19 7.94 -8.46 32.30
C SER A 19 7.72 -7.58 31.07
N ALA A 20 8.29 -6.37 31.04
CA ALA A 20 8.22 -5.48 29.89
C ALA A 20 8.99 -6.04 28.68
N VAL A 21 10.20 -6.59 28.92
CA VAL A 21 10.99 -7.25 27.88
C VAL A 21 10.29 -8.50 27.35
N LEU A 22 9.70 -9.32 28.21
CA LEU A 22 8.90 -10.49 27.83
C LEU A 22 7.66 -10.07 27.04
N ALA A 23 6.93 -9.05 27.50
CA ALA A 23 5.76 -8.54 26.81
C ALA A 23 6.09 -8.03 25.41
N ALA A 24 7.22 -7.33 25.26
CA ALA A 24 7.72 -6.83 23.99
C ALA A 24 8.16 -7.98 23.06
N ALA A 25 8.88 -8.99 23.58
CA ALA A 25 9.32 -10.14 22.80
C ALA A 25 8.14 -11.00 22.31
N VAL A 26 7.15 -11.24 23.16
CA VAL A 26 5.90 -11.95 22.81
C VAL A 26 5.11 -11.16 21.75
N ALA A 27 4.93 -9.86 21.96
CA ALA A 27 4.23 -9.00 20.99
C ALA A 27 4.94 -8.99 19.63
N CYS A 28 6.27 -8.90 19.63
CA CYS A 28 7.08 -8.91 18.42
C CYS A 28 6.95 -10.25 17.68
N THR A 29 7.05 -11.38 18.40
CA THR A 29 6.94 -12.73 17.82
C THR A 29 5.56 -12.97 17.21
N VAL A 30 4.48 -12.65 17.93
CA VAL A 30 3.10 -12.83 17.43
C VAL A 30 2.83 -11.93 16.22
N PHE A 31 3.37 -10.71 16.23
CA PHE A 31 3.25 -9.78 15.11
C PHE A 31 3.98 -10.30 13.86
N ILE A 32 5.21 -10.81 14.01
CA ILE A 32 6.03 -11.35 12.93
C ILE A 32 5.40 -12.62 12.34
N VAL A 33 5.07 -13.61 13.17
CA VAL A 33 4.47 -14.88 12.71
C VAL A 33 3.16 -14.63 11.94
N ARG A 34 2.32 -13.72 12.43
CA ARG A 34 1.05 -13.40 11.74
C ARG A 34 1.25 -12.60 10.46
N HIS A 35 2.23 -11.70 10.43
CA HIS A 35 2.61 -10.96 9.22
C HIS A 35 3.01 -11.94 8.11
N HIS A 36 3.87 -12.91 8.42
CA HIS A 36 4.35 -13.89 7.45
C HIS A 36 3.32 -14.95 7.04
N LEU A 37 2.39 -15.33 7.93
CA LEU A 37 1.27 -16.23 7.60
C LEU A 37 0.29 -15.62 6.57
N LYS A 38 0.15 -14.29 6.54
CA LYS A 38 -0.74 -13.60 5.59
C LYS A 38 -0.06 -13.27 4.26
N THR A 39 1.27 -13.16 4.25
CA THR A 39 2.07 -12.92 3.03
C THR A 39 2.45 -14.21 2.29
N SER A 40 2.36 -15.37 2.94
CA SER A 40 2.72 -16.66 2.32
C SER A 40 1.63 -17.17 1.39
N ASP A 41 1.64 -16.69 0.15
CA ASP A 41 0.90 -17.28 -0.98
C ASP A 41 1.67 -18.45 -1.64
N GLY A 42 2.57 -19.10 -0.90
CA GLY A 42 3.09 -20.42 -1.29
C GLY A 42 4.57 -20.77 -1.04
N ASP A 43 5.46 -19.85 -0.62
CA ASP A 43 6.91 -20.10 -0.85
C ASP A 43 7.89 -19.94 0.31
N SER A 44 7.49 -19.83 1.59
CA SER A 44 8.51 -19.79 2.67
C SER A 44 8.04 -20.31 4.04
N PRO A 45 7.76 -21.62 4.19
CA PRO A 45 7.61 -22.24 5.52
C PRO A 45 8.85 -22.06 6.40
N ASP A 46 10.03 -21.90 5.80
CA ASP A 46 11.30 -21.75 6.53
C ASP A 46 11.40 -20.41 7.29
N LEU A 47 10.88 -19.30 6.73
CA LEU A 47 10.84 -18.03 7.47
C LEU A 47 9.95 -18.13 8.70
N LEU A 48 8.78 -18.78 8.56
CA LEU A 48 7.85 -19.00 9.67
C LEU A 48 8.50 -19.85 10.77
N PHE A 49 9.23 -20.90 10.40
CA PHE A 49 9.96 -21.73 11.36
C PHE A 49 11.00 -20.91 12.13
N TRP A 50 11.83 -20.13 11.43
CA TRP A 50 12.89 -19.32 12.06
C TRP A 50 12.33 -18.25 13.00
N ASP A 51 11.20 -17.64 12.66
CA ASP A 51 10.53 -16.65 13.52
C ASP A 51 9.88 -17.28 14.75
N LEU A 52 9.24 -18.46 14.57
CA LEU A 52 8.63 -19.19 15.68
C LEU A 52 9.70 -19.72 16.65
N PHE A 53 10.79 -20.27 16.10
CA PHE A 53 11.91 -20.78 16.86
C PHE A 53 12.66 -19.66 17.58
N GLY A 54 12.94 -18.55 16.88
CA GLY A 54 13.58 -17.37 17.48
C GLY A 54 12.76 -16.78 18.62
N GLY A 55 11.44 -16.66 18.45
CA GLY A 55 10.54 -16.23 19.50
C GLY A 55 10.50 -17.21 20.68
N ALA A 56 10.40 -18.51 20.42
CA ALA A 56 10.36 -19.54 21.46
C ALA A 56 11.64 -19.58 22.31
N VAL A 57 12.81 -19.41 21.69
CA VAL A 57 14.12 -19.39 22.38
C VAL A 57 14.24 -18.17 23.31
N VAL A 58 13.55 -17.06 23.04
CA VAL A 58 13.55 -15.87 23.91
C VAL A 58 12.46 -15.96 24.99
N ILE A 59 11.26 -16.44 24.64
CA ILE A 59 10.10 -16.50 25.53
C ILE A 59 10.27 -17.60 26.59
N ALA A 60 10.80 -18.76 26.23
CA ALA A 60 10.95 -19.90 27.13
C ALA A 60 11.83 -19.59 28.37
N PRO A 61 13.06 -19.07 28.26
CA PRO A 61 13.87 -18.74 29.43
C PRO A 61 13.29 -17.57 30.23
N ALA A 62 12.68 -16.58 29.57
CA ALA A 62 12.07 -15.44 30.25
C ALA A 62 10.84 -15.81 31.08
N LEU A 63 10.17 -16.93 30.77
CA LEU A 63 9.11 -17.53 31.59
C LEU A 63 9.67 -18.51 32.63
N LEU A 64 10.67 -19.31 32.26
CA LEU A 64 11.22 -20.36 33.14
C LEU A 64 12.01 -19.80 34.32
N ILE A 65 12.85 -18.77 34.10
CA ILE A 65 13.72 -18.22 35.16
C ILE A 65 12.90 -17.65 36.34
N PRO A 66 11.85 -16.83 36.13
CA PRO A 66 11.05 -16.29 37.23
C PRO A 66 10.09 -17.32 37.84
N ALA A 67 9.61 -18.30 37.05
CA ALA A 67 8.70 -19.35 37.52
C ALA A 67 9.37 -20.29 38.54
N VAL A 68 10.66 -20.57 38.36
CA VAL A 68 11.44 -21.37 39.32
C VAL A 68 11.71 -20.58 40.62
N ALA A 69 11.75 -19.24 40.54
CA ALA A 69 11.97 -18.38 41.70
C ALA A 69 10.71 -18.13 42.54
N SER A 70 9.53 -17.97 41.91
CA SER A 70 8.25 -17.94 42.64
C SER A 70 7.04 -18.30 41.74
N PRO A 71 6.12 -19.16 42.22
CA PRO A 71 4.94 -19.57 41.43
C PRO A 71 4.00 -18.43 41.03
N SER A 72 3.83 -17.42 41.90
CA SER A 72 2.95 -16.28 41.65
C SER A 72 3.51 -15.29 40.62
N ALA A 73 4.85 -15.14 40.54
CA ALA A 73 5.49 -14.33 39.50
C ALA A 73 5.33 -14.94 38.11
N GLY A 74 5.39 -16.28 38.00
CA GLY A 74 5.12 -16.99 36.75
C GLY A 74 3.71 -16.72 36.22
N LEU A 75 2.69 -16.76 37.09
CA LEU A 75 1.31 -16.47 36.71
C LEU A 75 1.11 -15.01 36.24
N ALA A 76 1.74 -14.06 36.92
CA ALA A 76 1.69 -12.65 36.52
C ALA A 76 2.31 -12.45 35.12
N LEU A 77 3.43 -13.11 34.82
CA LEU A 77 4.08 -13.03 33.51
C LEU A 77 3.26 -13.68 32.39
N VAL A 78 2.58 -14.81 32.68
CA VAL A 78 1.66 -15.45 31.72
C VAL A 78 0.47 -14.56 31.41
N ALA A 79 -0.12 -13.91 32.42
CA ALA A 79 -1.21 -12.97 32.23
C ALA A 79 -0.79 -11.76 31.37
N VAL A 80 0.39 -11.19 31.65
CA VAL A 80 0.96 -10.08 30.86
C VAL A 80 1.25 -10.51 29.42
N ALA A 81 1.83 -11.71 29.22
CA ALA A 81 2.08 -12.26 27.89
C ALA A 81 0.77 -12.49 27.11
N GLY A 82 -0.27 -13.00 27.78
CA GLY A 82 -1.59 -13.21 27.20
C GLY A 82 -2.27 -11.91 26.78
N VAL A 83 -2.24 -10.88 27.63
CA VAL A 83 -2.81 -9.55 27.33
C VAL A 83 -2.04 -8.87 26.19
N SER A 84 -0.71 -8.92 26.20
CA SER A 84 0.14 -8.38 25.15
C SER A 84 -0.13 -9.07 23.80
N GLY A 85 -0.23 -10.40 23.81
CA GLY A 85 -0.60 -11.20 22.63
C GLY A 85 -1.97 -10.87 22.08
N LEU A 86 -2.97 -10.69 22.96
CA LEU A 86 -4.34 -10.32 22.55
C LEU A 86 -4.42 -8.88 22.02
N ALA A 87 -3.69 -7.94 22.61
CA ALA A 87 -3.60 -6.57 22.15
C ALA A 87 -2.91 -6.46 20.78
N ALA A 88 -1.79 -7.18 20.59
CA ALA A 88 -1.11 -7.29 19.30
C ALA A 88 -1.99 -7.99 18.24
N TYR A 89 -2.75 -9.01 18.64
CA TYR A 89 -3.72 -9.69 17.77
C TYR A 89 -4.81 -8.72 17.29
N ARG A 90 -5.23 -7.78 18.14
CA ARG A 90 -6.32 -6.85 17.83
C ARG A 90 -5.86 -5.61 17.06
N SER A 91 -4.62 -5.16 17.23
CA SER A 91 -4.05 -4.00 16.51
C SER A 91 -3.56 -4.34 15.10
N SER A 92 -3.23 -5.61 14.85
CA SER A 92 -2.70 -6.15 13.58
C SER A 92 -3.46 -5.71 12.30
N PRO A 93 -4.80 -5.80 12.18
CA PRO A 93 -5.48 -5.44 10.93
C PRO A 93 -5.40 -3.95 10.59
N ALA A 94 -5.38 -3.06 11.59
CA ALA A 94 -5.33 -1.61 11.36
C ALA A 94 -3.91 -1.13 11.02
N VAL A 95 -2.90 -1.71 11.68
CA VAL A 95 -1.50 -1.34 11.46
C VAL A 95 -1.03 -1.81 10.08
N LEU A 96 -1.40 -3.03 9.68
CA LEU A 96 -1.00 -3.57 8.37
C LEU A 96 -1.69 -2.89 7.20
N THR A 97 -3.00 -2.61 7.31
CA THR A 97 -3.70 -1.83 6.27
C THR A 97 -3.12 -0.43 6.14
N TRP A 98 -2.69 0.19 7.24
CA TRP A 98 -1.98 1.47 7.19
C TRP A 98 -0.62 1.36 6.50
N TYR A 99 0.19 0.34 6.78
CA TYR A 99 1.47 0.12 6.10
C TYR A 99 1.31 -0.20 4.61
N GLU A 100 0.37 -1.06 4.25
CA GLU A 100 0.05 -1.37 2.85
C GLU A 100 -0.41 -0.11 2.10
N THR A 101 -1.26 0.71 2.72
CA THR A 101 -1.70 1.99 2.15
C THR A 101 -0.52 2.94 1.95
N ARG A 102 0.42 2.99 2.91
CA ARG A 102 1.62 3.83 2.82
C ARG A 102 2.60 3.34 1.76
N ARG A 103 2.74 2.02 1.60
CA ARG A 103 3.59 1.39 0.57
C ARG A 103 3.01 1.60 -0.83
N ARG A 104 1.70 1.38 -1.00
CA ARG A 104 0.99 1.64 -2.26
C ARG A 104 1.19 3.09 -2.71
N ARG A 105 0.98 4.07 -1.83
CA ARG A 105 1.24 5.49 -2.13
C ARG A 105 2.66 5.80 -2.62
N ARG A 106 3.69 5.08 -2.15
CA ARG A 106 5.08 5.27 -2.62
C ARG A 106 5.31 4.68 -4.00
N VAL A 107 4.68 3.54 -4.31
CA VAL A 107 4.80 2.85 -5.60
C VAL A 107 3.94 3.52 -6.68
N ASP A 108 2.77 4.04 -6.31
CA ASP A 108 1.85 4.69 -7.24
C ASP A 108 2.32 6.09 -7.65
N GLY A 109 3.12 6.77 -6.81
CA GLY A 109 3.63 8.12 -7.09
C GLY A 109 4.35 8.27 -8.43
N PRO A 110 5.33 7.42 -8.78
CA PRO A 110 5.93 7.38 -10.11
C PRO A 110 4.93 7.15 -11.24
N LEU A 111 3.96 6.24 -11.06
CA LEU A 111 2.94 5.94 -12.07
C LEU A 111 2.00 7.13 -12.29
N CYS A 112 1.56 7.80 -11.23
CA CYS A 112 0.74 9.01 -11.32
C CYS A 112 1.50 10.16 -11.99
N ARG A 113 2.82 10.29 -11.75
CA ARG A 113 3.63 11.30 -12.45
C ARG A 113 3.77 11.00 -13.94
N ALA A 114 3.99 9.74 -14.32
CA ALA A 114 4.02 9.34 -15.73
C ALA A 114 2.66 9.60 -16.39
N ALA A 115 1.56 9.24 -15.72
CA ALA A 115 0.21 9.50 -16.19
C ALA A 115 -0.09 11.01 -16.34
N ALA A 116 0.49 11.87 -15.50
CA ALA A 116 0.34 13.32 -15.62
C ALA A 116 0.93 13.84 -16.94
N VAL A 117 2.09 13.32 -17.37
CA VAL A 117 2.68 13.71 -18.66
C VAL A 117 1.74 13.34 -19.81
N VAL A 118 1.22 12.11 -19.82
CA VAL A 118 0.27 11.63 -20.83
C VAL A 118 -1.02 12.47 -20.83
N HIS A 119 -1.53 12.83 -19.65
CA HIS A 119 -2.70 13.68 -19.52
C HIS A 119 -2.48 15.05 -20.18
N GLU A 120 -1.36 15.72 -19.91
CA GLU A 120 -1.05 17.03 -20.52
C GLU A 120 -0.90 16.91 -22.04
N GLU A 121 -0.35 15.80 -22.56
CA GLU A 121 -0.27 15.55 -24.00
C GLU A 121 -1.65 15.40 -24.65
N ILE A 122 -2.58 14.68 -23.98
CA ILE A 122 -3.96 14.52 -24.45
C ILE A 122 -4.70 15.86 -24.43
N VAL A 123 -4.60 16.61 -23.33
CA VAL A 123 -5.23 17.94 -23.21
C VAL A 123 -4.64 18.91 -24.23
N GLY A 124 -3.32 18.91 -24.42
CA GLY A 124 -2.64 19.72 -25.42
C GLY A 124 -3.05 19.38 -26.86
N ARG A 125 -3.39 18.12 -27.13
CA ARG A 125 -3.95 17.71 -28.43
C ARG A 125 -5.37 18.24 -28.61
N TRP A 126 -6.25 18.01 -27.63
CA TRP A 126 -7.63 18.50 -27.69
C TRP A 126 -7.71 20.03 -27.81
N ALA A 127 -6.85 20.75 -27.07
CA ALA A 127 -6.75 22.21 -27.14
C ALA A 127 -6.44 22.73 -28.56
N ARG A 128 -5.79 21.95 -29.44
CA ARG A 128 -5.57 22.37 -30.83
C ARG A 128 -6.88 22.43 -31.62
N TYR A 129 -7.80 21.48 -31.41
CA TYR A 129 -9.08 21.49 -32.10
C TYR A 129 -9.98 22.65 -31.65
N GLU A 130 -9.84 23.08 -30.40
CA GLU A 130 -10.60 24.22 -29.83
C GLU A 130 -9.98 25.58 -30.17
N LEU A 131 -8.64 25.68 -30.14
CA LEU A 131 -7.93 26.97 -30.26
C LEU A 131 -7.47 27.30 -31.68
N ASP A 132 -7.28 26.31 -32.55
CA ASP A 132 -6.94 26.55 -33.95
C ASP A 132 -8.22 26.72 -34.78
N PRO A 133 -8.51 27.92 -35.31
CA PRO A 133 -9.71 28.18 -36.08
C PRO A 133 -9.81 27.30 -37.35
N ALA A 134 -8.68 26.90 -37.95
CA ALA A 134 -8.70 26.04 -39.13
C ALA A 134 -9.18 24.61 -38.78
N LEU A 135 -8.73 24.09 -37.63
CA LEU A 135 -9.15 22.78 -37.14
C LEU A 135 -10.57 22.80 -36.59
N ALA A 136 -10.97 23.86 -35.88
CA ALA A 136 -12.34 24.03 -35.39
C ALA A 136 -13.38 24.05 -36.53
N ILE A 137 -13.05 24.71 -37.65
CA ILE A 137 -13.90 24.71 -38.86
C ILE A 137 -13.90 23.33 -39.54
N SER A 138 -12.77 22.64 -39.56
CA SER A 138 -12.62 21.34 -40.24
C SER A 138 -13.26 20.19 -39.46
N TYR A 139 -13.28 20.26 -38.13
CA TYR A 139 -13.74 19.19 -37.23
C TYR A 139 -14.69 19.72 -36.14
N PRO A 140 -15.84 20.32 -36.49
CA PRO A 140 -16.74 20.95 -35.52
C PRO A 140 -17.38 19.94 -34.55
N ASP A 141 -17.50 18.67 -34.95
CA ASP A 141 -18.05 17.60 -34.11
C ASP A 141 -17.21 17.33 -32.84
N LEU A 142 -15.92 17.72 -32.82
CA LEU A 142 -15.05 17.60 -31.64
C LEU A 142 -15.32 18.66 -30.56
N ALA A 143 -15.93 19.78 -30.93
CA ALA A 143 -16.37 20.82 -29.99
C ALA A 143 -17.83 20.63 -29.57
N ASP A 144 -18.60 19.79 -30.28
CA ASP A 144 -20.01 19.56 -30.01
C ASP A 144 -20.23 18.45 -28.95
N VAL A 145 -20.58 18.87 -27.73
CA VAL A 145 -20.88 17.99 -26.60
C VAL A 145 -22.22 17.24 -26.78
N ALA A 146 -23.05 17.58 -27.77
CA ALA A 146 -24.22 16.77 -28.11
C ALA A 146 -23.84 15.44 -28.76
N ARG A 147 -22.62 15.33 -29.33
CA ARG A 147 -22.09 14.07 -29.83
C ARG A 147 -21.73 13.14 -28.67
N PRO A 148 -22.19 11.88 -28.67
CA PRO A 148 -21.96 10.97 -27.56
C PRO A 148 -20.47 10.70 -27.32
N GLU A 149 -19.65 10.66 -28.37
CA GLU A 149 -18.21 10.43 -28.28
C GLU A 149 -17.48 11.61 -27.62
N THR A 150 -17.84 12.85 -27.99
CA THR A 150 -17.29 14.08 -27.39
C THR A 150 -17.75 14.23 -25.94
N ALA A 151 -19.01 13.91 -25.63
CA ALA A 151 -19.51 13.88 -24.26
C ALA A 151 -18.78 12.84 -23.39
N ASP A 152 -18.49 11.66 -23.94
CA ASP A 152 -17.70 10.63 -23.27
C ASP A 152 -16.27 11.09 -22.98
N PHE A 153 -15.64 11.79 -23.93
CA PHE A 153 -14.32 12.39 -23.74
C PHE A 153 -14.34 13.42 -22.59
N VAL A 154 -15.29 14.37 -22.60
CA VAL A 154 -15.40 15.40 -21.54
C VAL A 154 -15.65 14.76 -20.16
N LYS A 155 -16.47 13.69 -20.10
CA LYS A 155 -16.68 12.93 -18.85
C LYS A 155 -15.39 12.25 -18.38
N ALA A 156 -14.67 11.60 -19.28
CA ALA A 156 -13.39 10.95 -18.96
C ALA A 156 -12.33 11.96 -18.51
N LEU A 157 -12.33 13.17 -19.11
CA LEU A 157 -11.42 14.25 -18.73
C LEU A 157 -11.68 14.70 -17.30
N ARG A 158 -12.95 14.99 -16.99
CA ARG A 158 -13.37 15.38 -15.63
C ARG A 158 -13.07 14.30 -14.60
N GLU A 159 -13.26 13.03 -14.95
CA GLU A 159 -12.91 11.91 -14.08
C GLU A 159 -11.41 11.86 -13.81
N ALA A 160 -10.58 11.96 -14.86
CA ALA A 160 -9.13 11.98 -14.73
C ALA A 160 -8.64 13.19 -13.91
N GLU A 161 -9.20 14.38 -14.09
CA GLU A 161 -8.89 15.58 -13.29
C GLU A 161 -9.23 15.38 -11.80
N SER A 162 -10.39 14.80 -11.50
CA SER A 162 -10.80 14.53 -10.13
C SER A 162 -9.84 13.58 -9.40
N LEU A 163 -9.38 12.54 -10.10
CA LEU A 163 -8.41 11.57 -9.59
C LEU A 163 -7.00 12.15 -9.50
N LYS A 164 -6.62 13.04 -10.42
CA LYS A 164 -5.37 13.83 -10.35
C LYS A 164 -5.34 14.66 -9.08
N ALA A 165 -6.41 15.39 -8.77
CA ALA A 165 -6.49 16.24 -7.57
C ALA A 165 -6.38 15.43 -6.26
N ALA A 166 -6.94 14.22 -6.23
CA ALA A 166 -6.86 13.32 -5.08
C ALA A 166 -5.53 12.53 -5.00
N TRP A 167 -4.68 12.61 -6.04
CA TRP A 167 -3.49 11.76 -6.21
C TRP A 167 -3.83 10.27 -6.07
N ASP A 168 -4.98 9.88 -6.61
CA ASP A 168 -5.52 8.54 -6.44
C ASP A 168 -4.80 7.51 -7.32
N SER A 169 -4.63 6.29 -6.81
CA SER A 169 -4.01 5.17 -7.53
C SER A 169 -4.73 4.78 -8.83
N GLY A 170 -6.01 5.14 -8.97
CA GLY A 170 -6.81 4.95 -10.19
C GLY A 170 -6.53 5.98 -11.28
N TYR A 171 -5.79 7.05 -10.99
CA TYR A 171 -5.50 8.11 -11.96
C TYR A 171 -4.86 7.60 -13.28
N PRO A 172 -3.84 6.71 -13.27
CA PRO A 172 -3.26 6.19 -14.51
C PRO A 172 -4.27 5.46 -15.40
N HIS A 173 -5.19 4.70 -14.82
CA HIS A 173 -6.25 4.01 -15.57
C HIS A 173 -7.29 5.00 -16.12
N ALA A 174 -7.59 6.07 -15.40
CA ALA A 174 -8.46 7.13 -15.90
C ALA A 174 -7.83 7.90 -17.07
N VAL A 175 -6.52 8.15 -17.04
CA VAL A 175 -5.79 8.77 -18.17
C VAL A 175 -5.79 7.87 -19.40
N ASP A 176 -5.66 6.55 -19.23
CA ASP A 176 -5.78 5.60 -20.36
C ASP A 176 -7.18 5.62 -20.99
N ARG A 177 -8.24 5.62 -20.17
CA ARG A 177 -9.62 5.80 -20.65
C ARG A 177 -9.86 7.14 -21.33
N LEU A 178 -9.26 8.21 -20.81
CA LEU A 178 -9.30 9.55 -21.42
C LEU A 178 -8.69 9.53 -22.82
N GLY A 179 -7.52 8.92 -22.99
CA GLY A 179 -6.88 8.76 -24.30
C GLY A 179 -7.75 7.98 -25.29
N GLN A 180 -8.30 6.84 -24.85
CA GLN A 180 -9.22 6.04 -25.67
C GLN A 180 -10.51 6.78 -26.03
N ALA A 181 -11.01 7.65 -25.14
CA ALA A 181 -12.19 8.47 -25.42
C ALA A 181 -11.87 9.54 -26.48
N LEU A 182 -10.69 10.17 -26.41
CA LEU A 182 -10.26 11.12 -27.45
C LEU A 182 -10.08 10.42 -28.80
N ASP A 183 -9.44 9.26 -28.84
CA ASP A 183 -9.23 8.50 -30.09
C ASP A 183 -10.57 8.11 -30.76
N ARG A 184 -11.58 7.77 -29.95
CA ARG A 184 -12.96 7.50 -30.41
C ARG A 184 -13.61 8.76 -30.98
N ALA A 185 -13.52 9.89 -30.28
CA ALA A 185 -14.06 11.17 -30.74
C ALA A 185 -13.38 11.63 -32.05
N GLU A 186 -12.05 11.56 -32.14
CA GLU A 186 -11.28 11.89 -33.35
C GLU A 186 -11.67 10.99 -34.53
N THR A 187 -11.89 9.69 -34.28
CA THR A 187 -12.33 8.75 -35.31
C THR A 187 -13.76 9.05 -35.79
N ALA A 188 -14.69 9.36 -34.87
CA ALA A 188 -16.06 9.72 -35.20
C ALA A 188 -16.15 11.04 -35.98
N ALA A 189 -15.29 12.02 -35.64
CA ALA A 189 -15.17 13.30 -36.34
C ALA A 189 -14.39 13.20 -37.68
N GLY A 190 -13.89 12.01 -38.04
CA GLY A 190 -13.20 11.79 -39.32
C GLY A 190 -11.78 12.35 -39.39
N VAL A 191 -11.12 12.59 -38.24
CA VAL A 191 -9.73 13.07 -38.22
C VAL A 191 -8.80 12.00 -38.81
N PRO A 192 -8.00 12.32 -39.84
CA PRO A 192 -7.11 11.35 -40.46
C PRO A 192 -6.02 10.90 -39.50
N ALA A 193 -5.63 9.62 -39.58
CA ALA A 193 -4.62 9.03 -38.71
C ALA A 193 -3.24 9.72 -38.80
N SER A 194 -2.95 10.44 -39.90
CA SER A 194 -1.74 11.23 -40.07
C SER A 194 -1.69 12.50 -39.21
N LEU A 195 -2.86 13.03 -38.80
CA LEU A 195 -2.96 14.15 -37.85
C LEU A 195 -2.96 13.68 -36.40
N ARG A 196 -3.24 12.39 -36.15
CA ARG A 196 -3.23 11.80 -34.82
C ARG A 196 -1.78 11.45 -34.44
N PRO A 197 -1.23 11.99 -33.35
CA PRO A 197 0.01 11.49 -32.78
C PRO A 197 -0.16 9.99 -32.48
N ALA A 198 0.91 9.20 -32.65
CA ALA A 198 0.88 7.77 -32.37
C ALA A 198 0.28 7.51 -30.97
N PRO A 199 -0.52 6.44 -30.79
CA PRO A 199 -1.08 6.12 -29.48
C PRO A 199 0.07 6.04 -28.49
N ILE A 200 -0.04 6.81 -27.41
CA ILE A 200 1.00 6.95 -26.40
C ILE A 200 1.16 5.55 -25.78
N SER A 201 2.13 4.82 -26.29
CA SER A 201 2.39 3.45 -25.88
C SER A 201 2.86 3.54 -24.44
N GLN A 202 2.08 2.96 -23.52
CA GLN A 202 2.44 2.80 -22.11
C GLN A 202 3.93 2.41 -21.99
N PRO A 203 4.73 3.04 -21.11
CA PRO A 203 6.03 2.49 -20.78
C PRO A 203 5.80 1.07 -20.26
N ALA A 204 6.28 0.11 -21.06
CA ALA A 204 6.25 -1.33 -20.88
C ALA A 204 5.46 -1.81 -19.65
N ARG A 205 4.32 -2.48 -19.89
CA ARG A 205 3.85 -3.51 -18.95
C ARG A 205 5.07 -4.37 -18.65
N PHE A 206 5.62 -4.25 -17.44
CA PHE A 206 6.53 -5.22 -16.87
C PHE A 206 5.71 -6.51 -16.71
N THR A 207 5.59 -7.24 -17.81
CA THR A 207 5.33 -8.66 -17.81
C THR A 207 6.58 -9.26 -17.19
N GLY A 208 6.55 -9.36 -15.86
CA GLY A 208 7.45 -10.23 -15.12
C GLY A 208 7.23 -11.63 -15.64
N THR A 209 8.01 -11.99 -16.65
CA THR A 209 8.16 -13.38 -17.07
C THR A 209 8.80 -14.07 -15.89
N ALA A 210 7.98 -14.85 -15.19
CA ALA A 210 8.40 -15.92 -14.31
C ALA A 210 9.30 -16.84 -15.12
N GLN A 211 10.61 -16.60 -15.08
CA GLN A 211 11.60 -17.50 -15.64
C GLN A 211 12.00 -18.49 -14.56
N ARG A 212 11.21 -19.56 -14.50
CA ARG A 212 11.62 -20.88 -14.02
C ARG A 212 13.03 -21.19 -14.54
N ARG A 213 13.97 -21.44 -13.64
CA ARG A 213 15.05 -22.41 -13.81
C ARG A 213 15.29 -23.10 -12.48
#